data_AF-A0A3M1E809-F1
#
_entry.id   AF-A0A3M1E809-F1
#
_cell.length_a   1.000
_cell.length_b   1.000
_cell.length_c   1.000
_cell.angle_alpha   90.00
_cell.angle_beta   90.00
_cell.angle_gamma   90.00
#
_symmetry.space_group_name_H-M   'P 1'
#
loop_
_entity.id
_entity.type
_entity.pdbx_description
1 polymer ?
#
loop_
_entity_poly.entity_id
_entity_poly.type
_entity_poly.pdbx_seq_one_letter_code
_entity_poly.pdbx_strand_id
1 'polypeptide(L)'
;STIFKKRGKKRYGRTKTFYYDHAKRQVRVTVKRDGVVTEGEPLPMTGEAEPVDVLTAFFNFRAGFYGPLEEGRHIVVPTFSRKGPSDIVIDILPPQQRPKKYRSLRNVLFCRVQLDQEVFNTGGGDVWVWLDKQGMPLGGVVENVLGLGDVRGSKAREVRNEN
;
A
#
# COMPACT_ATOMS: atom_id res chain seq x y z
N SER A 1 5.59 2.45 10.01
CA SER A 1 6.37 1.43 9.28
C SER A 1 7.75 1.27 9.91
N THR A 2 8.17 0.02 10.18
CA THR A 2 9.49 -0.28 10.79
C THR A 2 10.26 -1.24 9.90
N ILE A 3 11.50 -0.90 9.58
CA ILE A 3 12.39 -1.72 8.77
C ILE A 3 13.64 -2.02 9.58
N PHE A 4 13.99 -3.30 9.65
CA PHE A 4 15.24 -3.76 10.22
C PHE A 4 16.13 -4.33 9.12
N LYS A 5 17.42 -4.00 9.19
CA LYS A 5 18.45 -4.56 8.30
C LYS A 5 19.53 -5.24 9.13
N LYS A 6 20.17 -6.27 8.55
CA LYS A 6 21.16 -7.17 9.18
C LYS A 6 20.58 -7.97 10.37
N ARG A 7 21.40 -8.83 10.97
CA ARG A 7 21.06 -9.71 12.11
C ARG A 7 22.05 -9.52 13.27
N GLY A 8 21.65 -9.94 14.47
CA GLY A 8 22.49 -9.92 15.67
C GLY A 8 22.93 -8.51 16.10
N LYS A 9 24.14 -8.37 16.64
CA LYS A 9 24.70 -7.09 17.15
C LYS A 9 24.86 -5.99 16.08
N LYS A 10 24.73 -6.32 14.78
CA LYS A 10 24.80 -5.37 13.66
C LYS A 10 23.40 -4.95 13.16
N ARG A 11 22.33 -5.37 13.84
CA ARG A 11 20.95 -5.01 13.48
C ARG A 11 20.75 -3.53 13.74
N TYR A 12 20.32 -2.82 12.69
CA TYR A 12 19.92 -1.42 12.79
C TYR A 12 18.48 -1.28 12.30
N GLY A 13 17.77 -0.33 12.88
CA GLY A 13 16.33 -0.17 12.71
C GLY A 13 15.97 1.25 12.33
N ARG A 14 15.07 1.38 11.36
CA ARG A 14 14.42 2.65 11.04
C ARG A 14 12.92 2.49 11.23
N THR A 15 12.34 3.29 12.11
CA THR A 15 10.88 3.42 12.25
C THR A 15 10.48 4.77 11.68
N LYS A 16 9.46 4.77 10.82
CA LYS A 16 8.79 5.97 10.34
C LYS A 16 7.37 5.97 10.87
N THR A 17 6.98 7.06 11.51
CA THR A 17 5.62 7.29 12.00
C THR A 17 5.06 8.55 11.36
N PHE A 18 3.83 8.47 10.87
CA PHE A 18 3.06 9.63 10.43
C PHE A 18 2.03 9.94 11.51
N TYR A 19 1.96 11.20 11.92
CA TYR A 19 0.96 11.72 12.84
C TYR A 19 0.06 12.66 12.06
N TYR A 20 -1.22 12.31 11.96
CA TYR A 20 -2.24 13.09 11.27
C TYR A 20 -2.99 13.93 12.30
N ASP A 21 -2.80 15.25 12.28
CA ASP A 21 -3.57 16.21 13.07
C ASP A 21 -4.65 16.82 12.17
N HIS A 22 -5.83 16.19 12.15
CA HIS A 22 -6.95 16.62 11.32
C HIS A 22 -7.52 17.96 11.76
N ALA A 23 -7.49 18.28 13.06
CA ALA A 23 -7.98 19.55 13.58
C ALA A 23 -7.15 20.73 13.07
N LYS A 24 -5.82 20.57 12.98
CA LYS A 24 -4.90 21.58 12.44
C LYS A 24 -4.61 21.42 10.95
N ARG A 25 -5.17 20.39 10.30
CA ARG A 25 -4.91 20.03 8.90
C ARG A 25 -3.42 19.87 8.60
N GLN A 26 -2.70 19.12 9.44
CA GLN A 26 -1.26 18.94 9.32
C GLN A 26 -0.81 17.48 9.52
N VAL A 27 0.16 17.04 8.75
CA VAL A 27 0.82 15.75 8.91
C VAL A 27 2.26 15.97 9.37
N ARG A 28 2.66 15.29 10.44
CA ARG A 28 4.04 15.27 10.91
C ARG A 28 4.65 13.91 10.70
N VAL A 29 5.91 13.90 10.26
CA VAL A 29 6.66 12.66 10.06
C VAL A 29 7.79 12.59 11.08
N THR A 30 7.80 11.54 11.90
CA THR A 30 8.96 11.23 12.74
C THR A 30 9.70 10.03 12.19
N VAL A 31 11.03 10.11 12.26
CA VAL A 31 11.94 9.03 11.89
C VAL A 31 12.79 8.69 13.10
N LYS A 32 12.60 7.49 13.65
CA LYS A 32 13.49 6.93 14.66
C LYS A 32 14.53 6.05 13.98
N ARG A 33 15.82 6.37 14.11
CA ARG A 33 16.94 5.55 13.65
C ARG A 33 17.90 5.33 14.81
N ASP A 34 18.15 4.06 15.14
CA ASP A 34 19.13 3.65 16.15
C ASP A 34 19.01 4.40 17.49
N GLY A 35 17.76 4.64 17.92
CA GLY A 35 17.43 5.35 19.16
C GLY A 35 17.21 6.86 18.99
N VAL A 36 17.80 7.48 17.96
CA VAL A 36 17.65 8.91 17.67
C VAL A 36 16.32 9.17 16.95
N VAL A 37 15.52 10.10 17.46
CA VAL A 37 14.27 10.54 16.84
C VAL A 37 14.52 11.88 16.16
N THR A 38 14.20 11.95 14.87
CA THR A 38 14.15 13.21 14.11
C THR A 38 12.69 13.48 13.75
N GLU A 39 12.19 14.65 14.12
CA GLU A 39 10.89 15.16 13.68
C GLU A 39 11.10 16.05 12.46
N GLY A 40 10.30 15.85 11.42
CA GLY A 40 10.25 16.73 10.26
C GLY A 40 9.28 17.90 10.48
N GLU A 41 9.42 18.93 9.65
CA GLU A 41 8.47 20.05 9.63
C GLU A 41 7.03 19.56 9.35
N PRO A 42 6.02 20.22 9.94
CA PRO A 42 4.62 19.93 9.63
C PRO A 42 4.32 20.16 8.15
N LEU A 43 3.70 19.18 7.50
CA LEU A 43 3.25 19.24 6.11
C LEU A 43 1.75 19.56 6.08
N PRO A 44 1.28 20.50 5.24
CA PRO A 44 -0.13 20.87 5.20
C PRO A 44 -1.00 19.80 4.51
N MET A 45 -2.18 19.52 5.07
CA MET A 45 -3.27 18.77 4.41
C MET A 45 -4.01 19.70 3.43
N THR A 46 -3.51 19.79 2.21
CA THR A 46 -4.11 20.59 1.14
C THR A 46 -5.36 19.92 0.55
N GLY A 47 -6.36 20.71 0.14
CA GLY A 47 -7.61 20.21 -0.43
C GLY A 47 -8.67 19.91 0.64
N GLU A 48 -9.85 19.47 0.20
CA GLU A 48 -10.98 19.16 1.10
C GLU A 48 -11.01 17.70 1.55
N ALA A 49 -10.45 16.80 0.74
CA ALA A 49 -10.45 15.37 1.02
C ALA A 49 -9.47 15.02 2.14
N GLU A 50 -9.91 14.12 3.04
CA GLU A 50 -9.08 13.65 4.14
C GLU A 50 -8.08 12.60 3.64
N PRO A 51 -6.76 12.86 3.76
CA PRO A 51 -5.76 11.90 3.35
C PRO A 51 -5.76 10.68 4.27
N VAL A 52 -5.56 9.50 3.68
CA VAL A 52 -5.52 8.23 4.44
C VAL A 52 -4.24 7.47 4.16
N ASP A 53 -3.79 6.65 5.11
CA ASP A 53 -2.70 5.71 4.87
C ASP A 53 -3.14 4.52 4.00
N VAL A 54 -2.17 3.73 3.51
CA VAL A 54 -2.42 2.59 2.61
C VAL A 54 -3.33 1.50 3.20
N LEU A 55 -3.28 1.27 4.53
CA LEU A 55 -4.13 0.26 5.18
C LEU A 55 -5.56 0.78 5.29
N THR A 56 -5.71 2.04 5.69
CA THR A 56 -7.01 2.71 5.73
C THR A 56 -7.64 2.74 4.33
N ALA A 57 -6.87 3.09 3.30
CA ALA A 57 -7.30 3.03 1.91
C ALA A 57 -7.77 1.62 1.50
N PHE A 58 -7.02 0.58 1.88
CA PHE A 58 -7.39 -0.80 1.59
C PHE A 58 -8.71 -1.23 2.25
N PHE A 59 -8.92 -0.90 3.52
CA PHE A 59 -10.17 -1.25 4.20
C PHE A 59 -11.37 -0.46 3.66
N ASN A 60 -11.20 0.84 3.37
CA ASN A 60 -12.23 1.66 2.74
C ASN A 60 -12.59 1.15 1.34
N PHE A 61 -11.59 0.76 0.55
CA PHE A 61 -11.79 0.17 -0.76
C PHE A 61 -12.61 -1.11 -0.68
N ARG A 62 -12.28 -2.02 0.24
CA ARG A 62 -13.04 -3.26 0.46
C ARG A 62 -14.45 -3.04 0.97
N ALA A 63 -14.66 -1.97 1.74
CA ALA A 63 -15.98 -1.57 2.22
C ALA A 63 -16.85 -0.89 1.15
N GLY A 64 -16.31 -0.64 -0.05
CA GLY A 64 -17.02 0.05 -1.13
C GLY A 64 -17.12 1.57 -0.95
N PHE A 65 -16.33 2.17 -0.06
CA PHE A 65 -16.36 3.61 0.23
C PHE A 65 -16.04 4.46 -1.01
N TYR A 66 -15.23 3.92 -1.94
CA TYR A 66 -14.88 4.58 -3.20
C TYR A 66 -15.78 4.17 -4.38
N GLY A 67 -16.94 3.58 -4.09
CA GLY A 67 -17.90 3.07 -5.07
C GLY A 67 -17.75 1.58 -5.35
N PRO A 68 -18.47 1.06 -6.37
CA PRO A 68 -18.52 -0.37 -6.66
C PRO A 68 -17.18 -0.90 -7.19
N LEU A 69 -16.90 -2.17 -6.85
CA LEU A 69 -15.69 -2.88 -7.24
C LEU A 69 -15.86 -3.53 -8.62
N GLU A 70 -15.75 -2.72 -9.67
CA GLU A 70 -16.01 -3.12 -11.06
C GLU A 70 -14.80 -2.89 -11.97
N GLU A 71 -14.67 -3.72 -13.02
CA GLU A 71 -13.61 -3.59 -14.01
C GLU A 71 -13.71 -2.26 -14.78
N GLY A 72 -12.55 -1.69 -15.15
CA GLY A 72 -12.42 -0.40 -15.83
C GLY A 72 -12.40 0.81 -14.89
N ARG A 73 -12.55 0.62 -13.58
CA ARG A 73 -12.55 1.72 -12.61
C ARG A 73 -11.14 2.27 -12.37
N HIS A 74 -11.06 3.60 -12.30
CA HIS A 74 -9.91 4.36 -11.86
C HIS A 74 -10.27 5.12 -10.59
N ILE A 75 -9.51 4.93 -9.52
CA ILE A 75 -9.78 5.51 -8.20
C ILE A 75 -8.52 6.19 -7.71
N VAL A 76 -8.67 7.45 -7.30
CA VAL A 76 -7.59 8.26 -6.73
C VAL A 76 -7.93 8.52 -5.27
N VAL A 77 -7.06 8.08 -4.36
CA VAL A 77 -7.23 8.22 -2.92
C VAL A 77 -6.14 9.14 -2.38
N PRO A 78 -6.47 10.32 -1.84
CA PRO A 78 -5.49 11.21 -1.23
C PRO A 78 -4.73 10.53 -0.09
N THR A 79 -3.43 10.73 -0.06
CA THR A 79 -2.51 10.19 0.94
C THR A 79 -1.37 11.15 1.23
N PHE A 80 -0.43 10.74 2.09
CA PHE A 80 0.78 11.48 2.41
C PHE A 80 2.03 10.64 2.21
N SER A 81 3.02 11.26 1.55
CA SER A 81 4.39 10.77 1.48
C SER A 81 5.29 11.61 2.38
N ARG A 82 6.59 11.26 2.45
CA ARG A 82 7.59 12.14 3.09
C ARG A 82 7.75 13.48 2.37
N LYS A 83 7.37 13.57 1.10
CA LYS A 83 7.51 14.77 0.27
C LYS A 83 6.28 15.69 0.36
N GLY A 84 5.23 15.29 1.08
CA GLY A 84 3.97 16.03 1.17
C GLY A 84 2.77 15.22 0.66
N PRO A 85 1.67 15.93 0.33
CA PRO A 85 0.49 15.34 -0.30
C PRO A 85 0.85 14.48 -1.51
N SER A 86 0.14 13.38 -1.69
CA SER A 86 0.31 12.44 -2.80
C SER A 86 -0.99 11.66 -2.96
N ASP A 87 -1.06 10.79 -3.97
CA ASP A 87 -2.19 9.91 -4.18
C ASP A 87 -1.80 8.43 -4.13
N ILE A 88 -2.74 7.60 -3.71
CA ILE A 88 -2.80 6.18 -4.02
C ILE A 88 -3.71 6.04 -5.23
N VAL A 89 -3.21 5.46 -6.31
CA VAL A 89 -4.00 5.24 -7.53
C VAL A 89 -4.33 3.76 -7.66
N ILE A 90 -5.61 3.44 -7.84
CA ILE A 90 -6.12 2.08 -7.97
C ILE A 90 -6.83 1.95 -9.31
N ASP A 91 -6.32 1.11 -10.19
CA ASP A 91 -6.95 0.71 -11.44
C ASP A 91 -7.47 -0.72 -11.33
N ILE A 92 -8.78 -0.92 -11.51
CA ILE A 92 -9.37 -2.26 -11.60
C ILE A 92 -9.38 -2.66 -13.08
N LEU A 93 -8.43 -3.49 -13.50
CA LEU A 93 -8.17 -3.72 -14.92
C LEU A 93 -9.10 -4.76 -15.55
N PRO A 94 -9.74 -4.44 -16.69
CA PRO A 94 -10.44 -5.43 -17.49
C PRO A 94 -9.44 -6.44 -18.09
N PRO A 95 -9.86 -7.68 -18.41
CA PRO A 95 -8.98 -8.75 -18.88
C PRO A 95 -8.01 -8.35 -20.01
N GLN A 96 -8.45 -7.48 -20.92
CA GLN A 96 -7.68 -7.04 -22.09
C GLN A 96 -6.51 -6.13 -21.74
N GLN A 97 -6.54 -5.46 -20.58
CA GLN A 97 -5.49 -4.55 -20.11
C GLN A 97 -4.52 -5.21 -19.11
N ARG A 98 -4.76 -6.47 -18.74
CA ARG A 98 -3.94 -7.17 -17.74
C ARG A 98 -2.57 -7.55 -18.33
N PRO A 99 -1.46 -7.29 -17.63
CA PRO A 99 -0.14 -7.69 -18.11
C PRO A 99 -0.03 -9.21 -18.23
N LYS A 100 0.43 -9.70 -19.39
CA LYS A 100 0.56 -11.14 -19.70
C LYS A 100 1.52 -11.90 -18.77
N LYS A 101 2.44 -11.20 -18.11
CA LYS A 101 3.41 -11.78 -17.15
C LYS A 101 2.74 -12.30 -15.87
N TYR A 102 1.52 -11.87 -15.57
CA TYR A 102 0.82 -12.27 -14.36
C TYR A 102 -0.15 -13.40 -14.61
N ARG A 103 -0.38 -14.20 -13.56
CA ARG A 103 -1.33 -15.30 -13.60
C ARG A 103 -2.73 -14.77 -13.95
N SER A 104 -3.30 -15.30 -15.03
CA SER A 104 -4.71 -15.11 -15.33
C SER A 104 -5.54 -15.99 -14.40
N LEU A 105 -6.33 -15.35 -13.55
CA LEU A 105 -7.33 -15.99 -12.71
C LEU A 105 -8.71 -15.60 -13.24
N ARG A 106 -9.64 -16.56 -13.28
CA ARG A 106 -11.03 -16.30 -13.68
C ARG A 106 -11.82 -15.81 -12.48
N ASN A 107 -12.86 -15.01 -12.72
CA ASN A 107 -13.81 -14.53 -11.71
C ASN A 107 -13.15 -13.75 -10.55
N VAL A 108 -12.09 -13.00 -10.86
CA VAL A 108 -11.39 -12.12 -9.89
C VAL A 108 -11.31 -10.71 -10.44
N LEU A 109 -11.25 -9.75 -9.54
CA LEU A 109 -10.80 -8.40 -9.85
C LEU A 109 -9.28 -8.38 -9.84
N PHE A 110 -8.68 -7.71 -10.82
CA PHE A 110 -7.25 -7.55 -10.93
C PHE A 110 -6.90 -6.07 -10.84
N CYS A 111 -6.26 -5.68 -9.73
CA CYS A 111 -5.98 -4.29 -9.44
C CYS A 111 -4.50 -3.97 -9.68
N ARG A 112 -4.22 -2.85 -10.33
CA ARG A 112 -2.94 -2.15 -10.23
C ARG A 112 -3.09 -1.08 -9.16
N VAL A 113 -2.21 -1.09 -8.17
CA VAL A 113 -2.18 -0.10 -7.09
C VAL A 113 -0.84 0.60 -7.13
N GLN A 114 -0.84 1.88 -7.48
CA GLN A 114 0.36 2.71 -7.46
C GLN A 114 0.46 3.42 -6.11
N LEU A 115 1.59 3.23 -5.45
CA LEU A 115 1.90 3.77 -4.12
C LEU A 115 3.22 4.53 -4.15
N ASP A 116 3.45 5.35 -3.13
CA ASP A 116 4.78 5.90 -2.88
C ASP A 116 5.80 4.76 -2.69
N GLN A 117 6.94 4.88 -3.38
CA GLN A 117 7.99 3.87 -3.42
C GLN A 117 8.53 3.49 -2.04
N GLU A 118 8.46 4.39 -1.05
CA GLU A 118 8.94 4.12 0.31
C GLU A 118 8.00 3.22 1.11
N VAL A 119 6.74 3.01 0.67
CA VAL A 119 5.80 2.11 1.35
C VAL A 119 6.35 0.68 1.36
N PHE A 120 6.85 0.22 0.21
CA PHE A 120 7.43 -1.11 0.05
C PHE A 120 8.94 -1.13 -0.25
N ASN A 121 9.60 0.04 -0.27
CA ASN A 121 10.98 0.22 -0.74
C ASN A 121 11.19 -0.37 -2.15
N THR A 122 10.42 0.10 -3.11
CA THR A 122 10.45 -0.39 -4.51
C THR A 122 11.05 0.65 -5.45
N GLY A 123 11.57 0.22 -6.60
CA GLY A 123 11.96 1.15 -7.68
C GLY A 123 10.78 1.73 -8.48
N GLY A 124 9.58 1.14 -8.42
CA GLY A 124 8.44 1.49 -9.29
C GLY A 124 7.14 1.87 -8.58
N GLY A 125 6.90 1.44 -7.34
CA GLY A 125 5.69 1.77 -6.58
C GLY A 125 4.43 0.97 -6.96
N ASP A 126 4.49 0.16 -8.01
CA ASP A 126 3.38 -0.67 -8.48
C ASP A 126 3.22 -1.94 -7.63
N VAL A 127 1.98 -2.16 -7.21
CA VAL A 127 1.50 -3.37 -6.53
C VAL A 127 0.34 -3.94 -7.32
N TRP A 128 0.44 -5.21 -7.67
CA TRP A 128 -0.59 -5.94 -8.40
C TRP A 128 -1.33 -6.85 -7.45
N VAL A 129 -2.66 -6.82 -7.46
CA VAL A 129 -3.48 -7.54 -6.48
C VAL A 129 -4.60 -8.29 -7.18
N TRP A 130 -4.79 -9.57 -6.82
CA TRP A 130 -5.99 -10.33 -7.17
C TRP A 130 -6.96 -10.31 -6.00
N LEU A 131 -8.19 -9.89 -6.25
CA LEU A 131 -9.28 -9.90 -5.28
C LEU A 131 -10.42 -10.80 -5.77
N ASP A 132 -11.11 -11.47 -4.87
CA ASP A 132 -12.41 -12.04 -5.22
C ASP A 132 -13.47 -10.93 -5.43
N LYS A 133 -14.69 -11.33 -5.79
CA LYS A 133 -15.80 -10.39 -6.03
C LYS A 133 -16.23 -9.61 -4.77
N GLN A 134 -15.81 -10.07 -3.59
CA GLN A 134 -16.07 -9.44 -2.30
C GLN A 134 -14.90 -8.57 -1.84
N GLY A 135 -13.88 -8.37 -2.68
CA GLY A 135 -12.70 -7.58 -2.36
C GLY A 135 -11.71 -8.29 -1.44
N MET A 136 -11.83 -9.61 -1.21
CA MET A 136 -10.85 -10.34 -0.41
C MET A 136 -9.57 -10.60 -1.20
N PRO A 137 -8.38 -10.33 -0.63
CA PRO A 137 -7.12 -10.59 -1.29
C PRO A 137 -6.87 -12.09 -1.45
N LEU A 138 -6.66 -12.51 -2.70
CA LEU A 138 -6.26 -13.86 -3.08
C LEU A 138 -4.75 -13.97 -3.26
N GLY A 139 -4.10 -12.86 -3.58
CA GLY A 139 -2.65 -12.74 -3.68
C GLY A 139 -2.24 -11.40 -4.27
N GLY A 140 -0.93 -11.20 -4.43
CA GLY A 140 -0.39 -10.01 -5.05
C GLY A 140 1.10 -10.09 -5.38
N VAL A 141 1.58 -9.10 -6.12
CA VAL A 141 2.97 -8.91 -6.52
C VAL A 141 3.36 -7.47 -6.22
N VAL A 142 4.44 -7.28 -5.47
CA VAL A 142 5.10 -5.98 -5.34
C VAL A 142 6.34 -6.02 -6.22
N GLU A 143 6.42 -5.13 -7.21
CA GLU A 143 7.52 -5.16 -8.18
C GLU A 143 8.76 -4.44 -7.68
N ASN A 144 9.94 -4.91 -8.10
CA ASN A 144 11.21 -4.21 -7.92
C ASN A 144 11.50 -3.78 -6.47
N VAL A 145 11.19 -4.63 -5.48
CA VAL A 145 11.56 -4.41 -4.08
C VAL A 145 13.09 -4.41 -3.98
N LEU A 146 13.64 -3.32 -3.44
CA LEU A 146 15.08 -3.10 -3.36
C LEU A 146 15.76 -4.21 -2.54
N GLY A 147 16.61 -5.00 -3.21
CA GLY A 147 17.34 -6.13 -2.62
C GLY A 147 16.59 -7.46 -2.62
N LEU A 148 15.37 -7.53 -3.13
CA LEU A 148 14.56 -8.76 -3.23
C LEU A 148 14.02 -9.03 -4.65
N GLY A 149 14.00 -8.01 -5.53
CA GLY A 149 13.31 -8.11 -6.81
C GLY A 149 11.80 -8.13 -6.60
N ASP A 150 11.08 -8.93 -7.39
CA ASP A 150 9.62 -9.05 -7.24
C ASP A 150 9.25 -9.92 -6.03
N VAL A 151 8.45 -9.37 -5.12
CA VAL A 151 7.91 -10.10 -3.97
C VAL A 151 6.48 -10.53 -4.27
N ARG A 152 6.21 -11.83 -4.12
CA ARG A 152 4.89 -12.44 -4.41
C ARG A 152 4.28 -12.99 -3.13
N GLY A 153 2.99 -12.73 -2.93
CA GLY A 153 2.20 -13.27 -1.83
C GLY A 153 0.94 -13.94 -2.33
N SER A 154 0.49 -14.99 -1.64
CA SER A 154 -0.78 -15.67 -1.88
C SER A 154 -1.51 -15.90 -0.57
N LYS A 155 -2.84 -15.97 -0.62
CA LYS A 155 -3.64 -16.38 0.53
C LYS A 155 -3.22 -17.79 0.95
N ALA A 156 -2.85 -17.97 2.21
CA ALA A 156 -2.56 -19.29 2.76
C ALA A 156 -3.79 -20.18 2.61
N ARG A 157 -3.59 -21.45 2.26
CA ARG A 157 -4.69 -22.42 2.24
C ARG A 157 -5.22 -22.57 3.67
N GLU A 158 -6.54 -22.57 3.80
CA GLU A 158 -7.20 -22.86 5.06
C GLU A 158 -6.86 -24.31 5.44
N VAL A 159 -6.10 -24.48 6.52
CA VAL A 159 -5.88 -25.80 7.10
C VAL A 159 -7.17 -26.16 7.83
N ARG A 160 -7.98 -27.05 7.24
CA ARG A 160 -9.08 -27.66 7.97
C ARG A 160 -8.45 -28.53 9.06
N ASN A 161 -8.58 -28.11 10.31
CA ASN A 161 -8.39 -29.01 11.43
C ASN A 161 -9.59 -29.95 11.40
N GLU A 162 -9.38 -31.17 10.89
CA GLU A 162 -10.29 -32.28 11.14
C GLU A 162 -10.11 -32.64 12.62
N ASN A 163 -11.17 -32.45 13.41
CA ASN A 163 -11.26 -32.92 14.80
C ASN A 163 -11.36 -34.44 14.84
#